data_AF-A0A7W0ZS67-F1
#
_entry.id   AF-A0A7W0ZS67-F1
#
_cell.length_a   1.000
_cell.length_b   1.000
_cell.length_c   1.000
_cell.angle_alpha   90.00
_cell.angle_beta   90.00
_cell.angle_gamma   90.00
#
_symmetry.space_group_name_H-M   'P 1'
#
loop_
_entity.id
_entity.type
_entity.pdbx_description
1 polymer ?
#
loop_
_entity_poly.entity_id
_entity_poly.type
_entity_poly.pdbx_seq_one_letter_code
_entity_poly.pdbx_strand_id
1 'polypeptide(L)'
;MKLVVCCLALGACGPSSGGRGDAGMVDGAGGDAALVDARPNVSGPVNVVITADNAYSFGYGTAGGITHFTQGRRAQTAGEIFNCPIGEGPETYVIPESDAPDGAYLYIVTWDDLSVTQGVLGQFTRDMGSVFTGDPRFEVCATGIDYSGGADALVGPSQAVINAEIGRCNSGASDASTTSKGWVNAAGPVVSGAVGKLAVGELNDDAGGTFPITCQPTSTTLGITSTAKWMWYDPEDGQGGDAFHSTGANRFKAFLIFRLGVSDIIF
;
A
#
# COMPACT_ATOMS: atom_id res chain seq x y z
N MET A 1 -40.97 28.77 42.76
CA MET A 1 -40.53 29.91 43.59
C MET A 1 -39.81 30.88 42.66
N LYS A 2 -40.38 32.10 42.52
CA LYS A 2 -39.91 33.38 41.95
C LYS A 2 -39.19 33.40 40.57
N LEU A 3 -39.76 33.97 39.50
CA LEU A 3 -40.08 35.39 39.15
C LEU A 3 -38.83 36.11 38.53
N VAL A 4 -38.77 36.32 37.19
CA VAL A 4 -38.93 37.61 36.43
C VAL A 4 -37.58 38.37 36.30
N VAL A 5 -37.15 39.01 35.20
CA VAL A 5 -37.63 40.14 34.34
C VAL A 5 -36.67 40.16 33.12
N CYS A 6 -37.05 40.19 31.83
CA CYS A 6 -37.66 41.25 30.97
C CYS A 6 -36.77 42.47 30.62
N CYS A 7 -37.08 43.06 29.46
CA CYS A 7 -36.65 44.31 28.80
C CYS A 7 -35.59 44.18 27.67
N LEU A 8 -35.98 44.27 26.39
CA LEU A 8 -36.37 45.47 25.58
C LEU A 8 -35.12 46.26 25.12
N ALA A 9 -34.95 46.82 23.91
CA ALA A 9 -35.71 46.87 22.66
C ALA A 9 -34.89 47.64 21.59
N LEU A 10 -35.34 47.55 20.33
CA LEU A 10 -35.38 48.59 19.27
C LEU A 10 -34.14 49.02 18.47
N GLY A 11 -34.36 49.04 17.14
CA GLY A 11 -33.79 49.97 16.15
C GLY A 11 -33.55 49.28 14.80
N ALA A 12 -33.96 49.75 13.62
CA ALA A 12 -34.84 50.82 13.18
C ALA A 12 -35.13 50.58 11.68
N CYS A 13 -36.28 51.05 11.19
CA CYS A 13 -36.66 51.08 9.78
C CYS A 13 -35.91 52.18 8.99
N GLY A 14 -35.80 52.03 7.67
CA GLY A 14 -35.69 53.18 6.76
C GLY A 14 -35.03 52.89 5.39
N PRO A 15 -35.74 53.09 4.25
CA PRO A 15 -35.25 52.80 2.91
C PRO A 15 -34.60 54.03 2.24
N SER A 16 -33.80 53.81 1.20
CA SER A 16 -33.42 54.86 0.23
C SER A 16 -33.43 54.30 -1.18
N SER A 17 -34.19 54.99 -2.02
CA SER A 17 -34.44 54.78 -3.44
C SER A 17 -33.30 55.27 -4.34
N GLY A 18 -33.19 54.67 -5.52
CA GLY A 18 -32.89 55.39 -6.76
C GLY A 18 -31.58 55.05 -7.45
N GLY A 19 -31.69 54.47 -8.66
CA GLY A 19 -30.57 54.34 -9.58
C GLY A 19 -30.87 53.48 -10.80
N ARG A 20 -31.55 54.04 -11.79
CA ARG A 20 -31.59 53.51 -13.17
C ARG A 20 -30.18 53.56 -13.76
N GLY A 21 -29.71 52.44 -14.29
CA GLY A 21 -28.53 52.33 -15.15
C GLY A 21 -28.80 51.25 -16.19
N ASP A 22 -29.05 51.69 -17.40
CA ASP A 22 -29.26 50.88 -18.61
C ASP A 22 -27.92 50.35 -19.15
N ALA A 23 -28.02 49.33 -19.99
CA ALA A 23 -27.02 48.83 -20.94
C ALA A 23 -25.82 48.00 -20.40
N GLY A 24 -25.79 46.73 -20.80
CA GLY A 24 -24.58 45.90 -20.70
C GLY A 24 -24.83 44.41 -20.78
N MET A 25 -25.54 43.95 -21.80
CA MET A 25 -25.57 42.53 -22.17
C MET A 25 -24.15 42.13 -22.59
N VAL A 26 -23.45 41.39 -21.72
CA VAL A 26 -22.28 40.59 -22.09
C VAL A 26 -22.55 39.20 -21.55
N ASP A 27 -23.11 38.35 -22.41
CA ASP A 27 -23.12 36.90 -22.21
C ASP A 27 -21.68 36.39 -22.35
N GLY A 28 -20.87 36.70 -21.33
CA GLY A 28 -19.63 36.00 -21.07
C GLY A 28 -20.00 34.71 -20.38
N ALA A 29 -20.41 33.69 -21.14
CA ALA A 29 -20.33 32.31 -20.71
C ALA A 29 -18.86 32.04 -20.39
N GLY A 30 -18.48 32.31 -19.14
CA GLY A 30 -17.25 31.86 -18.54
C GLY A 30 -17.32 30.34 -18.58
N GLY A 31 -16.80 29.77 -19.66
CA GLY A 31 -16.50 28.36 -19.70
C GLY A 31 -15.58 28.12 -18.52
N ASP A 32 -16.10 27.38 -17.52
CA ASP A 32 -15.28 26.64 -16.59
C ASP A 32 -14.36 25.76 -17.45
N ALA A 33 -13.22 26.32 -17.83
CA ALA A 33 -12.08 25.54 -18.28
C ALA A 33 -11.73 24.71 -17.05
N ALA A 34 -12.29 23.50 -17.00
CA ALA A 34 -11.86 22.48 -16.09
C ALA A 34 -10.33 22.52 -16.14
N LEU A 35 -9.71 22.84 -15.00
CA LEU A 35 -8.30 22.62 -14.80
C LEU A 35 -8.12 21.13 -15.05
N VAL A 36 -7.74 20.78 -16.27
CA VAL A 36 -7.27 19.45 -16.60
C VAL A 36 -6.01 19.34 -15.76
N ASP A 37 -6.11 18.59 -14.66
CA ASP A 37 -4.96 18.14 -13.89
C ASP A 37 -4.11 17.33 -14.86
N ALA A 38 -3.28 18.03 -15.62
CA ALA A 38 -2.38 17.47 -16.60
C ALA A 38 -1.25 16.83 -15.82
N ARG A 39 -1.56 15.71 -15.15
CA ARG A 39 -0.54 14.79 -14.68
C ARG A 39 0.36 14.50 -15.88
N PRO A 40 1.69 14.59 -15.72
CA PRO A 40 2.61 14.24 -16.79
C PRO A 40 2.23 12.84 -17.28
N ASN A 41 2.16 12.65 -18.60
CA ASN A 41 2.01 11.31 -19.16
C ASN A 41 3.22 10.50 -18.69
N VAL A 42 2.98 9.57 -17.77
CA VAL A 42 3.99 8.64 -17.27
C VAL A 42 4.23 7.63 -18.38
N SER A 43 5.49 7.46 -18.80
CA SER A 43 5.82 6.52 -19.87
C SER A 43 6.65 5.36 -19.33
N GLY A 44 6.96 4.42 -20.20
CA GLY A 44 7.91 3.35 -19.93
C GLY A 44 7.44 2.24 -18.97
N PRO A 45 8.25 1.16 -18.89
CA PRO A 45 7.99 0.01 -18.04
C PRO A 45 8.23 0.35 -16.57
N VAL A 46 7.57 -0.40 -15.67
CA VAL A 46 7.90 -0.38 -14.25
C VAL A 46 8.94 -1.46 -13.97
N ASN A 47 10.05 -1.09 -13.35
CA ASN A 47 11.05 -2.03 -12.87
C ASN A 47 10.91 -2.20 -11.35
N VAL A 48 10.86 -3.44 -10.92
CA VAL A 48 10.72 -3.84 -9.52
C VAL A 48 11.94 -4.64 -9.11
N VAL A 49 12.45 -4.36 -7.92
CA VAL A 49 13.39 -5.22 -7.20
C VAL A 49 12.81 -5.47 -5.82
N ILE A 50 12.65 -6.73 -5.43
CA ILE A 50 11.89 -7.10 -4.24
C ILE A 50 12.45 -8.37 -3.58
N THR A 51 12.31 -8.43 -2.26
CA THR A 51 12.54 -9.63 -1.45
C THR A 51 11.54 -9.67 -0.30
N ALA A 52 11.44 -10.82 0.36
CA ALA A 52 10.66 -10.97 1.58
C ALA A 52 11.30 -11.99 2.51
N ASP A 53 11.17 -11.74 3.80
CA ASP A 53 11.37 -12.71 4.86
C ASP A 53 9.97 -13.23 5.25
N ASN A 54 9.54 -14.45 4.90
CA ASN A 54 10.27 -15.57 4.29
C ASN A 54 9.82 -15.94 2.86
N ALA A 55 8.64 -15.51 2.43
CA ALA A 55 8.10 -15.93 1.14
C ALA A 55 7.27 -14.83 0.50
N TYR A 56 7.33 -14.77 -0.83
CA TYR A 56 6.42 -13.92 -1.57
C TYR A 56 6.09 -14.50 -2.95
N SER A 57 5.05 -13.95 -3.54
CA SER A 57 4.74 -14.01 -4.96
C SER A 57 4.47 -12.60 -5.45
N PHE A 58 4.65 -12.36 -6.74
CA PHE A 58 4.49 -11.04 -7.33
C PHE A 58 3.48 -11.09 -8.48
N GLY A 59 2.70 -10.03 -8.63
CA GLY A 59 1.81 -9.89 -9.76
C GLY A 59 1.37 -8.47 -10.01
N TYR A 60 0.70 -8.26 -11.13
CA TYR A 60 0.12 -6.97 -11.50
C TYR A 60 -1.21 -7.17 -12.22
N GLY A 61 -2.03 -6.12 -12.22
CA GLY A 61 -3.36 -6.14 -12.80
C GLY A 61 -4.14 -4.87 -12.48
N THR A 62 -5.42 -5.02 -12.17
CA THR A 62 -6.32 -3.89 -11.85
C THR A 62 -6.66 -3.90 -10.36
N ALA A 63 -7.33 -2.86 -9.86
CA ALA A 63 -7.86 -2.83 -8.50
C ALA A 63 -8.70 -4.08 -8.12
N GLY A 64 -9.31 -4.73 -9.11
CA GLY A 64 -10.13 -5.94 -8.93
C GLY A 64 -9.35 -7.25 -8.84
N GLY A 65 -8.05 -7.26 -9.14
CA GLY A 65 -7.23 -8.46 -9.06
C GLY A 65 -6.03 -8.50 -10.01
N ILE A 66 -5.21 -9.51 -9.77
CA ILE A 66 -4.01 -9.86 -10.54
C ILE A 66 -4.42 -10.57 -11.83
N THR A 67 -3.90 -10.10 -12.97
CA THR A 67 -4.04 -10.76 -14.28
C THR A 67 -2.73 -11.42 -14.72
N HIS A 68 -1.58 -10.90 -14.29
CA HIS A 68 -0.26 -11.48 -14.53
C HIS A 68 0.38 -11.84 -13.20
N PHE A 69 0.64 -13.12 -12.99
CA PHE A 69 1.08 -13.66 -11.71
C PHE A 69 2.34 -14.50 -11.88
N THR A 70 3.33 -14.22 -11.04
CA THR A 70 4.50 -15.06 -10.85
C THR A 70 4.41 -15.70 -9.48
N GLN A 71 4.17 -17.02 -9.47
CA GLN A 71 4.22 -17.80 -8.24
C GLN A 71 5.67 -17.82 -7.76
N GLY A 72 5.90 -17.26 -6.58
CA GLY A 72 7.20 -17.39 -5.92
C GLY A 72 7.26 -18.62 -5.03
N ARG A 73 8.28 -18.64 -4.17
CA ARG A 73 8.52 -19.73 -3.22
C ARG A 73 9.00 -19.18 -1.89
N ARG A 74 8.89 -19.98 -0.85
CA ARG A 74 9.51 -19.69 0.45
C ARG A 74 11.03 -19.82 0.36
N ALA A 75 11.74 -18.79 0.81
CA ALA A 75 13.18 -18.87 1.05
C ALA A 75 13.48 -19.97 2.07
N GLN A 76 14.47 -20.80 1.75
CA GLN A 76 15.00 -21.88 2.58
C GLN A 76 16.30 -21.47 3.27
N THR A 77 16.92 -20.37 2.82
CA THR A 77 18.15 -19.86 3.41
C THR A 77 18.12 -18.34 3.46
N ALA A 78 18.86 -17.74 4.40
CA ALA A 78 19.07 -16.30 4.43
C ALA A 78 19.68 -15.76 3.13
N GLY A 79 20.49 -16.57 2.44
CA GLY A 79 21.06 -16.19 1.16
C GLY A 79 20.00 -15.89 0.09
N GLU A 80 18.90 -16.62 0.11
CA GLU A 80 17.75 -16.44 -0.79
C GLU A 80 16.96 -15.15 -0.52
N ILE A 81 17.30 -14.42 0.54
CA ILE A 81 16.63 -13.18 0.94
C ILE A 81 17.58 -11.98 0.75
N PHE A 82 18.84 -12.12 1.20
CA PHE A 82 19.75 -10.99 1.40
C PHE A 82 20.90 -10.90 0.40
N ASN A 83 21.31 -12.00 -0.24
CA ASN A 83 22.57 -12.02 -0.99
C ASN A 83 22.50 -11.31 -2.34
N CYS A 84 23.66 -10.85 -2.79
CA CYS A 84 23.92 -10.51 -4.19
C CYS A 84 24.48 -11.72 -4.97
N PRO A 85 24.36 -11.75 -6.31
CA PRO A 85 23.64 -10.78 -7.15
C PRO A 85 22.11 -10.92 -7.04
N ILE A 86 21.39 -9.94 -7.61
CA ILE A 86 19.94 -10.07 -7.83
C ILE A 86 19.64 -11.37 -8.58
N GLY A 87 18.64 -12.10 -8.11
CA GLY A 87 18.32 -13.47 -8.52
C GLY A 87 18.84 -14.55 -7.57
N GLU A 88 19.85 -14.26 -6.73
CA GLU A 88 20.23 -15.13 -5.61
C GLU A 88 19.51 -14.74 -4.32
N GLY A 89 19.35 -13.44 -4.04
CA GLY A 89 18.54 -12.90 -2.95
C GLY A 89 17.32 -12.17 -3.50
N PRO A 90 17.27 -10.82 -3.48
CA PRO A 90 16.18 -10.10 -4.11
C PRO A 90 16.05 -10.43 -5.60
N GLU A 91 14.81 -10.45 -6.10
CA GLU A 91 14.51 -10.74 -7.50
C GLU A 91 14.00 -9.48 -8.22
N THR A 92 13.97 -9.54 -9.56
CA THR A 92 13.55 -8.42 -10.39
C THR A 92 12.42 -8.78 -11.34
N TYR A 93 11.54 -7.79 -11.57
CA TYR A 93 10.40 -7.89 -12.47
C TYR A 93 10.32 -6.64 -13.33
N VAL A 94 9.97 -6.82 -14.60
CA VAL A 94 9.72 -5.73 -15.56
C VAL A 94 8.27 -5.82 -16.00
N ILE A 95 7.49 -4.81 -15.66
CA ILE A 95 6.08 -4.71 -16.05
C ILE A 95 6.02 -3.85 -17.32
N PRO A 96 5.53 -4.38 -18.45
CA PRO A 96 5.40 -3.61 -19.69
C PRO A 96 4.55 -2.35 -19.49
N GLU A 97 4.87 -1.27 -20.20
CA GLU A 97 4.11 -0.01 -20.15
C GLU A 97 2.61 -0.22 -20.44
N SER A 98 2.28 -1.13 -21.38
CA SER A 98 0.90 -1.49 -21.74
C SER A 98 0.11 -2.11 -20.60
N ASP A 99 0.80 -2.74 -19.65
CA ASP A 99 0.20 -3.45 -18.51
C ASP A 99 0.25 -2.59 -17.23
N ALA A 100 0.86 -1.41 -17.32
CA ALA A 100 1.00 -0.42 -16.27
C ALA A 100 0.27 0.91 -16.61
N PRO A 101 -0.98 0.91 -17.11
CA PRO A 101 -1.73 2.15 -17.28
C PRO A 101 -2.16 2.75 -15.92
N ASP A 102 -2.66 3.98 -15.94
CA ASP A 102 -3.34 4.56 -14.79
C ASP A 102 -4.49 3.65 -14.32
N GLY A 103 -4.58 3.42 -13.00
CA GLY A 103 -5.53 2.49 -12.38
C GLY A 103 -5.05 1.03 -12.33
N ALA A 104 -3.89 0.70 -12.91
CA ALA A 104 -3.23 -0.57 -12.66
C ALA A 104 -2.60 -0.61 -11.24
N TYR A 105 -2.44 -1.82 -10.73
CA TYR A 105 -1.85 -2.08 -9.42
C TYR A 105 -0.76 -3.13 -9.52
N LEU A 106 0.28 -2.94 -8.72
CA LEU A 106 1.28 -3.95 -8.40
C LEU A 106 0.90 -4.61 -7.09
N TYR A 107 1.06 -5.94 -7.02
CA TYR A 107 0.68 -6.75 -5.89
C TYR A 107 1.87 -7.58 -5.40
N ILE A 108 2.10 -7.52 -4.09
CA ILE A 108 3.05 -8.40 -3.40
C ILE A 108 2.24 -9.28 -2.47
N VAL A 109 2.35 -10.59 -2.63
CA VAL A 109 1.64 -11.55 -1.78
C VAL A 109 2.66 -12.25 -0.93
N THR A 110 2.62 -12.09 0.39
CA THR A 110 3.60 -12.68 1.30
C THR A 110 2.96 -13.62 2.30
N TRP A 111 3.73 -14.57 2.81
CA TRP A 111 3.35 -15.40 3.94
C TRP A 111 4.58 -15.68 4.79
N ASP A 112 4.36 -15.79 6.10
CA ASP A 112 5.42 -16.14 7.04
C ASP A 112 5.49 -17.66 7.24
N ASP A 113 6.53 -18.10 7.91
CA ASP A 113 6.71 -19.47 8.39
C ASP A 113 6.54 -19.57 9.92
N LEU A 114 6.04 -18.50 10.54
CA LEU A 114 5.93 -18.32 11.98
C LEU A 114 7.26 -18.45 12.73
N SER A 115 8.40 -18.12 12.11
CA SER A 115 9.72 -18.24 12.74
C SER A 115 10.55 -16.97 12.60
N VAL A 116 11.20 -16.58 13.71
CA VAL A 116 12.19 -15.49 13.82
C VAL A 116 11.66 -14.11 13.41
N THR A 117 11.62 -13.82 12.11
CA THR A 117 11.32 -12.50 11.54
C THR A 117 10.45 -12.61 10.30
N GLN A 118 9.75 -11.52 9.97
CA GLN A 118 8.95 -11.43 8.77
C GLN A 118 8.86 -10.00 8.24
N GLY A 119 8.85 -9.84 6.93
CA GLY A 119 8.77 -8.53 6.30
C GLY A 119 8.91 -8.59 4.78
N VAL A 120 8.48 -7.53 4.12
CA VAL A 120 8.75 -7.31 2.69
C VAL A 120 9.58 -6.05 2.49
N LEU A 121 10.53 -6.11 1.56
CA LEU A 121 11.39 -4.99 1.19
C LEU A 121 11.50 -4.89 -0.32
N GLY A 122 11.42 -3.68 -0.87
CA GLY A 122 11.53 -3.50 -2.31
C GLY A 122 11.62 -2.06 -2.79
N GLN A 123 11.87 -1.95 -4.08
CA GLN A 123 12.02 -0.71 -4.81
C GLN A 123 11.29 -0.83 -6.15
N PHE A 124 10.53 0.21 -6.49
CA PHE A 124 9.67 0.31 -7.65
C PHE A 124 10.05 1.57 -8.41
N THR A 125 10.41 1.44 -9.68
CA THR A 125 10.92 2.56 -10.48
C THR A 125 10.19 2.62 -11.81
N ARG A 126 9.87 3.85 -12.23
CA ARG A 126 9.30 4.13 -13.54
C ARG A 126 9.78 5.49 -14.00
N ASP A 127 10.35 5.55 -15.19
CA ASP A 127 11.04 6.74 -15.70
C ASP A 127 12.06 7.32 -14.68
N MET A 128 11.85 8.56 -14.19
CA MET A 128 12.66 9.15 -13.11
C MET A 128 11.99 9.08 -11.73
N GLY A 129 10.79 8.50 -11.64
CA GLY A 129 10.06 8.28 -10.40
C GLY A 129 10.54 7.01 -9.69
N SER A 130 10.50 7.03 -8.36
CA SER A 130 10.79 5.87 -7.52
C SER A 130 9.90 5.86 -6.30
N VAL A 131 9.40 4.68 -5.96
CA VAL A 131 8.68 4.40 -4.71
C VAL A 131 9.40 3.24 -4.03
N PHE A 132 9.62 3.37 -2.74
CA PHE A 132 10.27 2.34 -1.93
C PHE A 132 9.26 1.78 -0.94
N THR A 133 9.42 0.51 -0.56
CA THR A 133 8.66 -0.02 0.58
C THR A 133 8.87 0.85 1.81
N GLY A 134 7.82 1.03 2.61
CA GLY A 134 7.73 2.00 3.71
C GLY A 134 7.10 3.34 3.33
N ASP A 135 6.83 3.56 2.04
CA ASP A 135 6.09 4.71 1.58
C ASP A 135 4.61 4.64 2.02
N PRO A 136 3.99 5.76 2.47
CA PRO A 136 2.60 5.78 2.94
C PRO A 136 1.55 5.41 1.89
N ARG A 137 1.92 5.37 0.60
CA ARG A 137 1.04 4.98 -0.50
C ARG A 137 0.81 3.47 -0.59
N PHE A 138 1.62 2.66 0.09
CA PHE A 138 1.34 1.23 0.18
C PHE A 138 0.12 0.94 1.03
N GLU A 139 -0.65 -0.04 0.59
CA GLU A 139 -1.75 -0.61 1.33
C GLU A 139 -1.49 -2.10 1.55
N VAL A 140 -1.97 -2.63 2.66
CA VAL A 140 -1.91 -4.05 2.99
C VAL A 140 -3.29 -4.56 3.40
N CYS A 141 -3.58 -5.80 3.03
CA CYS A 141 -4.72 -6.56 3.53
C CYS A 141 -4.22 -7.86 4.14
N ALA A 142 -4.67 -8.16 5.36
CA ALA A 142 -4.37 -9.40 6.06
C ALA A 142 -5.56 -10.35 5.97
N THR A 143 -5.35 -11.53 5.42
CA THR A 143 -6.45 -12.42 5.00
C THR A 143 -6.87 -13.42 6.08
N GLY A 144 -6.01 -13.65 7.07
CA GLY A 144 -6.23 -14.63 8.14
C GLY A 144 -5.97 -16.09 7.75
N ILE A 145 -5.55 -16.35 6.50
CA ILE A 145 -5.35 -17.71 6.00
C ILE A 145 -3.87 -18.10 6.15
N ASP A 146 -3.61 -19.05 7.03
CA ASP A 146 -2.26 -19.49 7.39
C ASP A 146 -1.62 -20.42 6.33
N TYR A 147 -0.45 -20.01 5.81
CA TYR A 147 0.39 -20.80 4.90
C TYR A 147 1.73 -21.21 5.53
N SER A 148 1.91 -21.07 6.84
CA SER A 148 3.16 -21.39 7.52
C SER A 148 3.51 -22.88 7.48
N GLY A 149 2.50 -23.76 7.44
CA GLY A 149 2.64 -25.22 7.35
C GLY A 149 1.77 -25.87 6.27
N GLY A 150 1.90 -27.20 6.13
CA GLY A 150 1.11 -27.99 5.17
C GLY A 150 1.72 -28.09 3.77
N ALA A 151 0.92 -28.60 2.82
CA ALA A 151 1.38 -28.90 1.47
C ALA A 151 1.77 -27.65 0.66
N ASP A 152 1.09 -26.53 0.91
CA ASP A 152 1.29 -25.29 0.18
C ASP A 152 2.28 -24.34 0.88
N ALA A 153 2.92 -24.78 1.97
CA ALA A 153 3.86 -23.98 2.74
C ALA A 153 4.96 -23.35 1.86
N LEU A 154 5.52 -24.14 0.94
CA LEU A 154 6.63 -23.70 0.11
C LEU A 154 6.22 -22.84 -1.09
N VAL A 155 4.97 -22.94 -1.53
CA VAL A 155 4.50 -22.33 -2.78
C VAL A 155 3.58 -21.13 -2.52
N GLY A 156 2.79 -21.17 -1.45
CA GLY A 156 1.85 -20.11 -1.09
C GLY A 156 0.49 -20.24 -1.78
N PRO A 157 -0.35 -19.19 -1.72
CA PRO A 157 -1.68 -19.19 -2.31
C PRO A 157 -1.63 -19.14 -3.84
N SER A 158 -2.62 -19.76 -4.48
CA SER A 158 -2.83 -19.65 -5.93
C SER A 158 -3.40 -18.28 -6.32
N GLN A 159 -3.19 -17.85 -7.58
CA GLN A 159 -3.76 -16.61 -8.11
C GLN A 159 -5.28 -16.50 -7.90
N ALA A 160 -6.02 -17.60 -8.01
CA ALA A 160 -7.47 -17.61 -7.79
C ALA A 160 -7.84 -17.29 -6.34
N VAL A 161 -7.11 -17.84 -5.37
CA VAL A 161 -7.28 -17.54 -3.94
C VAL A 161 -6.93 -16.07 -3.67
N ILE A 162 -5.82 -15.59 -4.22
CA ILE A 162 -5.39 -14.19 -4.07
C ILE A 162 -6.46 -13.23 -4.60
N ASN A 163 -7.00 -13.47 -5.81
CA ASN A 163 -8.02 -12.61 -6.39
C ASN A 163 -9.35 -12.65 -5.61
N ALA A 164 -9.70 -13.80 -5.03
CA ALA A 164 -10.85 -13.89 -4.14
C ALA A 164 -10.67 -12.99 -2.90
N GLU A 165 -9.49 -13.02 -2.28
CA GLU A 165 -9.20 -12.19 -1.11
C GLU A 165 -9.08 -10.71 -1.47
N ILE A 166 -8.51 -10.33 -2.63
CA ILE A 166 -8.56 -8.94 -3.13
C ILE A 166 -10.02 -8.44 -3.18
N GLY A 167 -10.93 -9.27 -3.68
CA GLY A 167 -12.36 -8.97 -3.68
C GLY A 167 -12.93 -8.70 -2.29
N ARG A 168 -12.58 -9.53 -1.29
CA ARG A 168 -13.00 -9.34 0.11
C ARG A 168 -12.41 -8.09 0.74
N CYS A 169 -11.13 -7.81 0.48
CA CYS A 169 -10.45 -6.62 0.99
C CYS A 169 -11.10 -5.35 0.42
N ASN A 170 -11.47 -5.36 -0.86
CA ASN A 170 -12.20 -4.27 -1.51
C ASN A 170 -13.61 -4.08 -0.93
N SER A 171 -14.30 -5.17 -0.57
CA SER A 171 -15.70 -5.09 -0.12
C SER A 171 -15.85 -4.76 1.37
N GLY A 172 -14.80 -4.87 2.17
CA GLY A 172 -14.90 -4.60 3.62
C GLY A 172 -15.64 -5.67 4.42
N ALA A 173 -15.91 -6.85 3.82
CA ALA A 173 -16.93 -7.78 4.30
C ALA A 173 -16.40 -8.92 5.18
N SER A 174 -15.08 -9.04 5.34
CA SER A 174 -14.47 -10.08 6.18
C SER A 174 -14.62 -9.79 7.67
N ASP A 175 -14.36 -10.80 8.51
CA ASP A 175 -14.40 -10.67 9.97
C ASP A 175 -13.12 -9.98 10.47
N ALA A 176 -13.26 -8.88 11.22
CA ALA A 176 -12.14 -8.12 11.77
C ALA A 176 -11.38 -8.86 12.88
N SER A 177 -11.99 -9.88 13.49
CA SER A 177 -11.31 -10.71 14.50
C SER A 177 -10.25 -11.62 13.89
N THR A 178 -10.44 -12.05 12.64
CA THR A 178 -9.55 -13.01 11.95
C THR A 178 -8.82 -12.43 10.74
N THR A 179 -9.24 -11.26 10.24
CA THR A 179 -8.67 -10.58 9.05
C THR A 179 -8.42 -9.10 9.35
N SER A 180 -7.82 -8.34 8.43
CA SER A 180 -7.82 -6.87 8.51
C SER A 180 -9.17 -6.26 8.14
N LYS A 181 -10.14 -7.08 7.70
CA LYS A 181 -11.47 -6.69 7.18
C LYS A 181 -11.46 -5.78 5.94
N GLY A 182 -10.30 -5.32 5.49
CA GLY A 182 -10.14 -4.47 4.32
C GLY A 182 -8.71 -3.97 4.18
N TRP A 183 -8.51 -3.07 3.24
CA TRP A 183 -7.23 -2.40 3.05
C TRP A 183 -6.94 -1.43 4.20
N VAL A 184 -5.69 -1.45 4.67
CA VAL A 184 -5.12 -0.50 5.62
C VAL A 184 -3.79 0.03 5.07
N ASN A 185 -3.41 1.25 5.45
CA ASN A 185 -2.10 1.82 5.16
C ASN A 185 -1.43 2.27 6.47
N ALA A 186 -0.33 3.03 6.38
CA ALA A 186 0.42 3.47 7.56
C ALA A 186 -0.37 4.46 8.44
N ALA A 187 -1.38 5.14 7.86
CA ALA A 187 -2.28 6.03 8.59
C ALA A 187 -3.51 5.31 9.17
N GLY A 188 -3.70 4.02 8.86
CA GLY A 188 -4.78 3.18 9.39
C GLY A 188 -5.77 2.71 8.29
N PRO A 189 -7.05 2.52 8.63
CA PRO A 189 -8.06 1.98 7.71
C PRO A 189 -8.25 2.82 6.44
N VAL A 190 -8.10 2.19 5.27
CA VAL A 190 -8.49 2.75 3.96
C VAL A 190 -9.94 2.40 3.65
N VAL A 191 -10.34 1.17 3.97
CA VAL A 191 -11.73 0.72 3.88
C VAL A 191 -12.40 0.88 5.25
N SER A 192 -13.63 1.41 5.25
CA SER A 192 -14.40 1.63 6.48
C SER A 192 -14.57 0.34 7.28
N GLY A 193 -14.15 0.37 8.54
CA GLY A 193 -14.24 -0.77 9.46
C GLY A 193 -13.12 -1.80 9.31
N ALA A 194 -12.13 -1.56 8.43
CA ALA A 194 -10.87 -2.29 8.49
C ALA A 194 -10.14 -2.03 9.82
N VAL A 195 -9.26 -2.95 10.22
CA VAL A 195 -8.54 -2.91 11.50
C VAL A 195 -7.04 -3.13 11.30
N GLY A 196 -6.24 -2.51 12.16
CA GLY A 196 -4.79 -2.51 12.07
C GLY A 196 -4.24 -1.48 11.08
N LYS A 197 -2.96 -1.61 10.78
CA LYS A 197 -2.22 -0.70 9.89
C LYS A 197 -1.09 -1.41 9.15
N LEU A 198 -0.56 -0.73 8.13
CA LEU A 198 0.74 -1.07 7.56
C LEU A 198 1.83 -0.67 8.57
N ALA A 199 2.54 -1.66 9.09
CA ALA A 199 3.75 -1.44 9.88
C ALA A 199 4.90 -1.05 8.96
N VAL A 200 5.65 -0.01 9.34
CA VAL A 200 6.86 0.43 8.66
C VAL A 200 8.03 0.25 9.61
N GLY A 201 9.00 -0.57 9.19
CA GLY A 201 10.14 -1.00 9.98
C GLY A 201 11.39 -0.18 9.70
N GLU A 202 12.53 -0.80 10.00
CA GLU A 202 13.85 -0.21 9.79
C GLU A 202 14.21 -0.05 8.31
N LEU A 203 15.21 0.80 8.07
CA LEU A 203 15.82 1.04 6.77
C LEU A 203 16.73 -0.13 6.38
N ASN A 204 16.97 -0.29 5.07
CA ASN A 204 17.92 -1.25 4.53
C ASN A 204 19.38 -0.76 4.64
N ASP A 205 19.82 -0.28 5.80
CA ASP A 205 21.10 0.40 5.96
C ASP A 205 21.89 0.06 7.24
N ASP A 206 21.30 -0.72 8.16
CA ASP A 206 21.94 -1.10 9.42
C ASP A 206 22.22 -2.61 9.47
N ALA A 207 23.51 -2.97 9.48
CA ALA A 207 23.93 -4.37 9.61
C ALA A 207 23.68 -4.96 11.01
N GLY A 208 23.39 -4.14 12.01
CA GLY A 208 22.98 -4.54 13.36
C GLY A 208 21.46 -4.52 13.57
N GLY A 209 20.69 -4.24 12.52
CA GLY A 209 19.23 -4.22 12.55
C GLY A 209 18.60 -5.60 12.78
N THR A 210 17.27 -5.62 12.78
CA THR A 210 16.47 -6.84 12.81
C THR A 210 16.76 -7.72 11.59
N PHE A 211 16.88 -7.09 10.43
CA PHE A 211 17.13 -7.72 9.14
C PHE A 211 18.56 -7.41 8.67
N PRO A 212 19.30 -8.39 8.14
CA PRO A 212 20.50 -8.12 7.37
C PRO A 212 20.25 -7.16 6.21
N ILE A 213 21.27 -6.36 5.86
CA ILE A 213 21.22 -5.52 4.65
C ILE A 213 21.08 -6.43 3.42
N THR A 214 20.04 -6.16 2.62
CA THR A 214 19.80 -6.85 1.35
C THR A 214 20.72 -6.31 0.24
N CYS A 215 20.81 -7.02 -0.88
CA CYS A 215 21.63 -6.60 -2.02
C CYS A 215 21.31 -5.16 -2.47
N GLN A 216 22.23 -4.23 -2.17
CA GLN A 216 22.09 -2.81 -2.50
C GLN A 216 22.58 -2.51 -3.93
N PRO A 217 21.98 -1.50 -4.60
CA PRO A 217 22.38 -1.14 -5.95
C PRO A 217 23.80 -0.55 -5.96
N THR A 218 24.54 -0.80 -7.03
CA THR A 218 25.78 -0.10 -7.34
C THR A 218 25.59 0.76 -8.59
N SER A 219 26.64 1.44 -9.05
CA SER A 219 26.60 2.14 -10.35
C SER A 219 26.35 1.21 -11.55
N THR A 220 26.48 -0.10 -11.37
CA THR A 220 26.38 -1.09 -12.47
C THR A 220 25.46 -2.26 -12.18
N THR A 221 24.88 -2.36 -10.98
CA THR A 221 24.03 -3.47 -10.57
C THR A 221 22.74 -2.97 -9.95
N LEU A 222 21.64 -3.66 -10.26
CA LEU A 222 20.37 -3.46 -9.59
C LEU A 222 20.45 -3.92 -8.13
N GLY A 223 19.55 -3.39 -7.31
CA GLY A 223 19.42 -3.72 -5.90
C GLY A 223 18.31 -2.92 -5.24
N ILE A 224 18.14 -3.13 -3.94
CA ILE A 224 17.21 -2.36 -3.13
C ILE A 224 18.00 -1.27 -2.41
N THR A 225 17.67 -0.01 -2.65
CA THR A 225 18.31 1.14 -2.00
C THR A 225 18.28 1.06 -0.47
N SER A 226 19.23 1.74 0.18
CA SER A 226 19.28 1.90 1.64
C SER A 226 18.09 2.64 2.22
N THR A 227 17.38 3.44 1.41
CA THR A 227 16.21 4.21 1.84
C THR A 227 14.90 3.41 1.90
N ALA A 228 14.88 2.19 1.35
CA ALA A 228 13.73 1.31 1.46
C ALA A 228 13.58 0.81 2.91
N LYS A 229 12.35 0.62 3.36
CA LYS A 229 12.03 0.11 4.70
C LYS A 229 11.22 -1.16 4.63
N TRP A 230 11.44 -2.04 5.59
CA TRP A 230 10.65 -3.24 5.75
C TRP A 230 9.19 -2.90 6.04
N MET A 231 8.26 -3.64 5.45
CA MET A 231 6.83 -3.50 5.69
C MET A 231 6.20 -4.79 6.18
N TRP A 232 5.20 -4.67 7.05
CA TRP A 232 4.34 -5.79 7.45
C TRP A 232 2.94 -5.30 7.84
N TYR A 233 2.07 -6.19 8.30
CA TYR A 233 0.78 -5.83 8.89
C TYR A 233 0.86 -5.87 10.42
N ASP A 234 0.38 -4.81 11.06
CA ASP A 234 0.17 -4.75 12.51
C ASP A 234 -1.33 -4.79 12.81
N PRO A 235 -1.85 -5.81 13.52
CA PRO A 235 -3.27 -5.89 13.87
C PRO A 235 -3.71 -4.81 14.89
N GLU A 236 -2.78 -4.11 15.54
CA GLU A 236 -3.03 -3.15 16.62
C GLU A 236 -3.91 -3.72 17.74
N ASP A 237 -3.71 -5.00 18.04
CA ASP A 237 -4.49 -5.80 19.01
C ASP A 237 -4.09 -5.57 20.48
N GLY A 238 -3.14 -4.66 20.73
CA GLY A 238 -2.63 -4.33 22.05
C GLY A 238 -1.70 -5.38 22.67
N GLN A 239 -1.36 -6.46 21.95
CA GLN A 239 -0.34 -7.40 22.40
C GLN A 239 1.06 -6.81 22.19
N GLY A 240 2.01 -7.13 23.07
CA GLY A 240 3.40 -6.67 22.98
C GLY A 240 4.17 -7.26 21.78
N GLY A 241 5.37 -6.74 21.52
CA GLY A 241 6.19 -7.09 20.36
C GLY A 241 5.92 -6.19 19.15
N ASP A 242 6.79 -6.26 18.15
CA ASP A 242 6.62 -5.55 16.88
C ASP A 242 6.03 -6.47 15.80
N ALA A 243 5.69 -5.88 14.65
CA ALA A 243 5.10 -6.59 13.52
C ALA A 243 6.12 -7.46 12.74
N PHE A 244 7.41 -7.31 13.02
CA PHE A 244 8.51 -7.89 12.24
C PHE A 244 9.11 -9.13 12.90
N HIS A 245 8.77 -9.43 14.15
CA HIS A 245 9.20 -10.64 14.85
C HIS A 245 8.05 -11.63 15.02
N SER A 246 8.34 -12.91 14.77
CA SER A 246 7.33 -13.95 14.91
C SER A 246 6.93 -14.14 16.38
N THR A 247 5.65 -14.42 16.60
CA THR A 247 5.12 -14.85 17.90
C THR A 247 4.96 -16.37 18.01
N GLY A 248 5.35 -17.12 16.97
CA GLY A 248 5.10 -18.56 16.82
C GLY A 248 3.63 -18.91 16.52
N ALA A 249 2.79 -17.91 16.28
CA ALA A 249 1.38 -18.05 15.94
C ALA A 249 0.99 -17.03 14.86
N ASN A 250 -0.05 -17.32 14.08
CA ASN A 250 -0.54 -16.44 13.02
C ASN A 250 -1.28 -15.19 13.55
N ARG A 251 -0.63 -14.44 14.45
CA ARG A 251 -1.14 -13.19 15.03
C ARG A 251 -1.36 -12.13 13.95
N PHE A 252 -0.46 -12.09 12.98
CA PHE A 252 -0.48 -11.10 11.90
C PHE A 252 -1.45 -11.46 10.78
N LYS A 253 -2.20 -12.56 10.92
CA LYS A 253 -3.25 -12.96 9.96
C LYS A 253 -2.67 -13.10 8.54
N ALA A 254 -1.42 -13.53 8.44
CA ALA A 254 -0.76 -13.83 7.17
C ALA A 254 -1.41 -15.07 6.55
N PHE A 255 -1.55 -15.21 5.23
CA PHE A 255 -0.92 -14.46 4.15
C PHE A 255 -1.41 -13.01 3.96
N LEU A 256 -0.49 -12.12 3.57
CA LEU A 256 -0.72 -10.70 3.35
C LEU A 256 -0.71 -10.37 1.86
N ILE A 257 -1.52 -9.39 1.47
CA ILE A 257 -1.51 -8.81 0.14
C ILE A 257 -1.18 -7.33 0.28
N PHE A 258 -0.02 -6.92 -0.22
CA PHE A 258 0.32 -5.51 -0.38
C PHE A 258 -0.04 -5.06 -1.79
N ARG A 259 -0.46 -3.80 -1.92
CA ARG A 259 -0.66 -3.18 -3.23
C ARG A 259 -0.11 -1.77 -3.30
N LEU A 260 0.27 -1.38 -4.51
CA LEU A 260 0.70 -0.03 -4.87
C LEU A 260 0.04 0.33 -6.21
N GLY A 261 -0.57 1.52 -6.29
CA GLY A 261 -1.10 2.03 -7.55
C GLY A 261 0.04 2.37 -8.48
N VAL A 262 -0.04 1.95 -9.74
CA VAL A 262 1.02 2.26 -10.72
C VAL A 262 1.15 3.78 -10.94
N SER A 263 0.04 4.51 -10.85
CA SER A 263 0.01 5.98 -10.91
C SER A 263 0.71 6.66 -9.73
N ASP A 264 1.08 5.91 -8.69
CA ASP A 264 1.86 6.42 -7.56
C ASP A 264 3.36 6.39 -7.85
N ILE A 265 3.80 5.66 -8.87
CA ILE A 265 5.20 5.57 -9.29
C ILE A 265 5.48 6.68 -10.30
N ILE A 266 5.27 7.91 -9.86
CA ILE A 266 5.40 9.12 -10.68
C ILE A 266 6.28 10.16 -9.99
N PHE A 267 6.80 11.07 -10.81
CA PHE A 267 7.77 12.11 -10.51
C PHE A 267 7.41 13.03 -9.33
#